data_AF-A0A133USZ0-F1
#
_entry.id   AF-A0A133USZ0-F1
#
_cell.length_a   1.000
_cell.length_b   1.000
_cell.length_c   1.000
_cell.angle_alpha   90.00
_cell.angle_beta   90.00
_cell.angle_gamma   90.00
#
_symmetry.space_group_name_H-M   'P 1'
#
loop_
_entity.id
_entity.type
_entity.pdbx_description
1 polymer ?
#
loop_
_entity_poly.entity_id
_entity_poly.type
_entity_poly.pdbx_seq_one_letter_code
_entity_poly.pdbx_strand_id
1 'polypeptide(L)'
;MEEKTVEDLKQMARDKDLSGYSKMRKAELVELIGENYSIEEAEAWPEPVEEKESREKPVKEEIPDELEESEETEGIRSEVRGIEVDEIRSDEIIEPDIKPEESVRDQRDKNQTLKLFATGIIIGIIVLIVFLVVYFRL
;
A
#
# COMPACT_ATOMS: atom_id res chain seq x y z
N MET A 1 -15.53 4.66 -9.27
CA MET A 1 -14.57 3.98 -8.37
C MET A 1 -15.23 2.94 -7.46
N GLU A 2 -16.48 3.14 -7.03
CA GLU A 2 -17.17 2.19 -6.13
C GLU A 2 -17.43 0.80 -6.74
N GLU A 3 -17.46 0.73 -8.07
CA GLU A 3 -17.62 -0.50 -8.85
C GLU A 3 -16.38 -1.41 -8.82
N LYS A 4 -15.19 -0.88 -8.48
CA LYS A 4 -13.95 -1.66 -8.42
C LYS A 4 -13.90 -2.52 -7.15
N THR A 5 -13.24 -3.68 -7.23
CA THR A 5 -13.10 -4.59 -6.08
C THR A 5 -12.04 -4.07 -5.10
N VAL A 6 -12.04 -4.58 -3.87
CA VAL A 6 -11.03 -4.22 -2.86
C VAL A 6 -9.63 -4.62 -3.31
N GLU A 7 -9.50 -5.72 -4.06
CA GLU A 7 -8.23 -6.17 -4.61
C GLU A 7 -7.70 -5.18 -5.66
N ASP A 8 -8.56 -4.72 -6.57
CA ASP A 8 -8.20 -3.71 -7.57
C ASP A 8 -7.76 -2.39 -6.91
N LEU A 9 -8.48 -1.96 -5.87
CA LEU A 9 -8.13 -0.74 -5.12
C LEU A 9 -6.77 -0.90 -4.42
N LYS A 10 -6.48 -2.06 -3.84
CA LYS A 10 -5.16 -2.33 -3.23
C LYS A 10 -4.05 -2.36 -4.27
N GLN A 11 -4.32 -2.89 -5.46
CA GLN A 11 -3.36 -2.87 -6.56
C GLN A 11 -3.09 -1.44 -7.03
N MET A 12 -4.12 -0.60 -7.17
CA MET A 12 -3.99 0.83 -7.46
C MET A 12 -3.15 1.57 -6.42
N ALA A 13 -3.35 1.26 -5.14
CA ALA A 13 -2.57 1.85 -4.06
C ALA A 13 -1.10 1.38 -4.11
N ARG A 14 -0.86 0.11 -4.45
CA ARG A 14 0.49 -0.46 -4.61
C ARG A 14 1.25 0.16 -5.76
N ASP A 15 0.62 0.33 -6.92
CA ASP A 15 1.27 0.85 -8.12
C ASP A 15 1.67 2.34 -7.98
N LYS A 16 1.06 3.04 -7.00
CA LYS A 16 1.42 4.40 -6.57
C LYS A 16 2.31 4.45 -5.33
N ASP A 17 2.79 3.31 -4.86
CA ASP A 17 3.61 3.18 -3.65
C ASP A 17 2.97 3.84 -2.40
N LEU A 18 1.63 3.83 -2.31
CA LEU A 18 0.94 4.33 -1.12
C LEU A 18 1.22 3.39 0.05
N SER A 19 1.26 3.90 1.28
CA SER A 19 1.51 3.09 2.48
C SER A 19 0.25 2.94 3.32
N GLY A 20 0.17 1.87 4.13
CA GLY A 20 -0.96 1.65 5.03
C GLY A 20 -2.23 1.04 4.41
N TYR A 21 -2.29 0.87 3.09
CA TYR A 21 -3.47 0.36 2.38
C TYR A 21 -3.86 -1.10 2.71
N SER A 22 -2.97 -1.90 3.32
CA SER A 22 -3.25 -3.33 3.56
C SER A 22 -4.35 -3.56 4.61
N LYS A 23 -4.43 -2.65 5.59
CA LYS A 23 -5.38 -2.71 6.73
C LYS A 23 -6.61 -1.82 6.53
N MET A 24 -6.63 -1.01 5.47
CA MET A 24 -7.70 -0.05 5.21
C MET A 24 -8.98 -0.73 4.72
N ARG A 25 -10.13 -0.15 5.08
CA ARG A 25 -11.45 -0.57 4.58
C ARG A 25 -11.67 -0.08 3.15
N LYS A 26 -12.66 -0.65 2.45
CA LYS A 26 -12.98 -0.25 1.06
C LYS A 26 -13.21 1.26 0.92
N ALA A 27 -13.94 1.87 1.86
CA ALA A 27 -14.19 3.31 1.85
C ALA A 27 -12.90 4.14 1.96
N GLU A 28 -12.03 3.79 2.90
CA GLU A 28 -10.73 4.44 3.11
C GLU A 28 -9.81 4.28 1.89
N LEU A 29 -9.83 3.10 1.25
CA LEU A 29 -9.09 2.86 0.01
C LEU A 29 -9.58 3.76 -1.13
N VAL A 30 -10.91 3.94 -1.28
CA VAL A 30 -11.48 4.81 -2.32
C VAL A 30 -11.10 6.26 -2.07
N GLU A 31 -11.11 6.71 -0.83
CA GLU A 31 -10.69 8.07 -0.45
C GLU A 31 -9.20 8.29 -0.72
N LEU A 32 -8.34 7.38 -0.23
CA LEU A 32 -6.89 7.41 -0.44
C LEU A 32 -6.52 7.44 -1.93
N ILE A 33 -7.20 6.62 -2.74
CA ILE A 33 -7.00 6.59 -4.19
C ILE A 33 -7.56 7.86 -4.82
N GLY A 34 -8.73 8.33 -4.42
CA GLY A 34 -9.33 9.56 -4.92
C GLY A 34 -8.48 10.82 -4.67
N GLU A 35 -7.75 10.86 -3.56
CA GLU A 35 -6.81 11.95 -3.25
C GLU A 35 -5.51 11.89 -4.07
N ASN A 36 -5.09 10.69 -4.49
CA ASN A 36 -3.79 10.46 -5.13
C ASN A 36 -3.87 10.13 -6.64
N TYR A 37 -5.05 9.78 -7.16
CA TYR A 37 -5.31 9.53 -8.58
C TYR A 37 -5.99 10.74 -9.20
N SER A 38 -5.41 11.24 -10.29
CA SER A 38 -6.13 12.13 -11.18
C SER A 38 -7.22 11.33 -11.91
N ILE A 39 -8.36 11.96 -12.16
CA ILE A 39 -9.54 11.32 -12.81
C ILE A 39 -9.14 10.59 -14.10
N GLU A 40 -8.20 11.15 -14.87
CA GLU A 40 -7.67 10.58 -16.11
C GLU A 40 -6.87 9.28 -15.92
N GLU A 41 -6.16 9.11 -14.80
CA GLU A 41 -5.39 7.88 -14.52
C GLU A 41 -6.29 6.74 -14.02
N ALA A 42 -7.39 7.07 -13.34
CA ALA A 42 -8.35 6.07 -12.86
C ALA A 42 -9.14 5.41 -14.00
N GLU A 43 -9.33 6.14 -15.10
CA GLU A 43 -10.01 5.69 -16.34
C GLU A 43 -9.08 4.87 -17.25
N ALA A 44 -7.77 5.13 -17.22
CA ALA A 44 -6.76 4.38 -17.97
C ALA A 44 -6.41 3.02 -17.36
N TRP A 45 -6.96 2.67 -16.18
CA TRP A 45 -6.72 1.37 -15.58
C TRP A 45 -7.34 0.29 -16.46
N PRO A 46 -6.56 -0.71 -16.93
CA PRO A 46 -7.12 -1.77 -17.76
C PRO A 46 -8.28 -2.39 -16.99
N GLU A 47 -9.46 -2.41 -17.61
CA GLU A 47 -10.59 -3.16 -17.05
C GLU A 47 -10.08 -4.57 -16.79
N PRO A 48 -10.33 -5.13 -15.60
CA PRO A 48 -9.88 -6.47 -15.27
C PRO A 48 -10.43 -7.39 -16.34
N VAL A 49 -9.55 -7.81 -17.24
CA VAL A 49 -9.88 -8.81 -18.24
C VAL A 49 -10.26 -10.00 -17.41
N GLU A 50 -11.54 -10.41 -17.42
CA GLU A 50 -12.01 -11.59 -16.73
C GLU A 50 -11.26 -12.81 -17.29
N GLU A 51 -10.02 -13.02 -16.85
CA GLU A 51 -9.30 -14.26 -17.04
C GLU A 51 -10.03 -15.27 -16.18
N LYS A 52 -11.00 -15.93 -16.83
CA LYS A 52 -11.60 -17.19 -16.42
C LYS A 52 -10.53 -18.28 -16.44
N GLU A 53 -9.47 -18.10 -15.67
CA GLU A 53 -8.45 -19.11 -15.48
C GLU A 53 -8.92 -20.01 -14.34
N SER A 54 -9.59 -21.08 -14.79
CA SER A 54 -9.67 -22.39 -14.17
C SER A 54 -8.83 -22.56 -12.91
N ARG A 55 -9.45 -22.34 -11.75
CA ARG A 55 -9.13 -23.14 -10.56
C ARG A 55 -9.53 -24.59 -10.86
N GLU A 56 -8.69 -25.31 -11.59
CA GLU A 56 -8.57 -26.75 -11.37
C GLU A 56 -8.13 -26.92 -9.92
N LYS A 57 -9.08 -27.37 -9.10
CA LYS A 57 -8.81 -27.79 -7.72
C LYS A 57 -7.74 -28.87 -7.78
N PRO A 58 -6.60 -28.76 -7.08
CA PRO A 58 -5.79 -29.92 -6.82
C PRO A 58 -6.67 -30.93 -6.08
N VAL A 59 -6.85 -32.09 -6.71
CA VAL A 59 -7.50 -33.27 -6.18
C VAL A 59 -6.91 -33.53 -4.80
N LYS A 60 -7.79 -33.51 -3.78
CA LYS A 60 -7.48 -34.02 -2.46
C LYS A 60 -7.18 -35.50 -2.63
N GLU A 61 -5.91 -35.87 -2.58
CA GLU A 61 -5.50 -37.26 -2.42
C GLU A 61 -5.89 -37.67 -0.99
N GLU A 62 -6.81 -38.62 -0.90
CA GLU A 62 -7.40 -39.15 0.33
C GLU A 62 -6.30 -39.86 1.13
N ILE A 63 -5.82 -39.22 2.19
CA ILE A 63 -5.06 -39.91 3.24
C ILE A 63 -6.11 -40.50 4.20
N PRO A 64 -6.02 -41.81 4.53
CA PRO A 64 -7.05 -42.51 5.30
C PRO A 64 -7.23 -41.95 6.70
N ASP A 65 -8.50 -41.88 7.11
CA ASP A 65 -8.96 -41.77 8.49
C ASP A 65 -8.33 -42.87 9.35
N GLU A 66 -7.46 -42.49 10.28
CA GLU A 66 -7.20 -43.31 11.47
C GLU A 66 -7.47 -42.47 12.71
N LEU A 67 -8.55 -42.90 13.37
CA LEU A 67 -9.05 -42.48 14.66
C LEU A 67 -7.95 -42.50 15.73
N GLU A 68 -7.82 -41.42 16.50
CA GLU A 68 -7.71 -41.55 17.95
C GLU A 68 -8.44 -40.39 18.64
N GLU A 69 -9.48 -40.76 19.39
CA GLU A 69 -10.07 -40.02 20.48
C GLU A 69 -8.98 -39.63 21.49
N SER A 70 -8.99 -38.39 21.96
CA SER A 70 -8.69 -38.15 23.36
C SER A 70 -9.47 -36.96 23.87
N GLU A 71 -9.99 -37.18 25.07
CA GLU A 71 -11.08 -36.53 25.73
C GLU A 71 -10.60 -35.28 26.49
N GLU A 72 -11.59 -34.47 26.87
CA GLU A 72 -11.64 -33.67 28.11
C GLU A 72 -10.38 -32.92 28.56
N THR A 73 -10.51 -31.60 28.68
CA THR A 73 -10.52 -31.02 30.04
C THR A 73 -11.32 -29.73 30.09
N GLU A 74 -12.28 -29.74 31.01
CA GLU A 74 -13.01 -28.61 31.53
C GLU A 74 -12.10 -27.62 32.30
N GLY A 75 -12.60 -26.38 32.43
CA GLY A 75 -12.13 -25.42 33.43
C GLY A 75 -10.91 -24.62 32.96
N ILE A 76 -10.93 -23.30 32.99
CA ILE A 76 -10.98 -22.52 34.21
C ILE A 76 -11.67 -21.18 33.93
N ARG A 77 -12.80 -20.97 34.63
CA ARG A 77 -13.39 -19.66 34.89
C ARG A 77 -12.68 -19.10 36.12
N SER A 78 -11.65 -18.29 35.93
CA SER A 78 -11.04 -17.52 37.01
C SER A 78 -11.62 -16.11 37.05
N GLU A 79 -12.59 -15.98 37.93
CA GLU A 79 -12.99 -14.75 38.61
C GLU A 79 -11.77 -14.19 39.37
N VAL A 80 -11.28 -13.01 38.97
CA VAL A 80 -10.31 -12.25 39.79
C VAL A 80 -10.80 -10.82 39.96
N ARG A 81 -11.37 -10.63 41.15
CA ARG A 81 -11.45 -9.49 42.06
C ARG A 81 -10.95 -8.13 41.56
N GLY A 82 -11.79 -7.15 41.89
CA GLY A 82 -11.54 -5.73 41.77
C GLY A 82 -10.19 -5.30 42.30
N ILE A 83 -9.57 -4.45 41.49
CA ILE A 83 -8.40 -3.68 41.83
C ILE A 83 -8.92 -2.47 42.62
N GLU A 84 -8.67 -2.45 43.92
CA GLU A 84 -8.69 -1.22 44.70
C GLU A 84 -7.60 -0.31 44.12
N VAL A 85 -8.03 0.83 43.60
CA VAL A 85 -7.15 1.88 43.09
C VAL A 85 -6.60 2.62 44.30
N ASP A 86 -5.42 2.20 44.76
CA ASP A 86 -4.66 2.99 45.71
C ASP A 86 -4.26 4.33 45.08
N GLU A 87 -4.46 5.35 45.90
CA GLU A 87 -4.23 6.77 45.69
C GLU A 87 -2.85 7.03 45.07
N ILE A 88 -2.84 7.38 43.78
CA ILE A 88 -1.63 7.80 43.06
C ILE A 88 -1.18 9.14 43.65
N ARG A 89 -0.19 9.04 44.53
CA ARG A 89 0.62 10.13 45.06
C ARG A 89 1.18 10.94 43.89
N SER A 90 0.65 12.14 43.74
CA SER A 90 1.04 13.12 42.73
C SER A 90 2.33 13.81 43.16
N ASP A 91 3.48 13.16 43.01
CA ASP A 91 4.78 13.83 43.08
C ASP A 91 5.71 13.12 42.10
N GLU A 92 6.45 13.92 41.32
CA GLU A 92 7.51 13.52 40.37
C GLU A 92 7.09 13.35 38.91
N ILE A 93 6.76 14.49 38.29
CA ILE A 93 6.84 14.69 36.84
C ILE A 93 8.33 14.63 36.47
N ILE A 94 8.80 13.45 36.06
CA ILE A 94 10.07 13.31 35.34
C ILE A 94 9.76 13.69 33.90
N GLU A 95 10.18 14.87 33.47
CA GLU A 95 10.19 15.25 32.06
C GLU A 95 11.09 14.27 31.30
N PRO A 96 10.56 13.48 30.34
CA PRO A 96 11.44 12.75 29.44
C PRO A 96 12.14 13.77 28.54
N ASP A 97 13.47 13.81 28.65
CA ASP A 97 14.37 14.52 27.74
C ASP A 97 14.27 13.89 26.33
N ILE A 98 13.22 14.27 25.61
CA ILE A 98 13.00 13.91 24.22
C ILE A 98 13.97 14.78 23.40
N LYS A 99 15.15 14.22 23.17
CA LYS A 99 16.08 14.74 22.17
C LYS A 99 15.33 14.91 20.84
N PRO A 100 15.41 16.08 20.19
CA PRO A 100 14.88 16.24 18.85
C PRO A 100 15.69 15.36 17.90
N GLU A 101 15.07 14.30 17.38
CA GLU A 101 15.56 13.62 16.18
C GLU A 101 15.48 14.61 15.01
N GLU A 102 16.54 15.38 14.88
CA GLU A 102 16.82 16.15 13.69
C GLU A 102 17.32 15.19 12.60
N SER A 103 16.70 15.30 11.42
CA SER A 103 17.12 14.78 10.12
C SER A 103 16.55 13.43 9.62
N VAL A 104 15.24 13.38 9.39
CA VAL A 104 14.74 12.72 8.17
C VAL A 104 14.53 13.81 7.11
N ARG A 105 15.66 14.31 6.59
CA ARG A 105 15.71 15.20 5.43
C ARG A 105 15.28 14.40 4.20
N ASP A 106 14.12 14.78 3.70
CA ASP A 106 13.91 15.15 2.31
C ASP A 106 14.44 14.16 1.25
N GLN A 107 13.57 13.19 0.92
CA GLN A 107 13.65 12.48 -0.36
C GLN A 107 12.48 12.89 -1.27
N ARG A 108 11.97 14.12 -1.12
CA ARG A 108 10.66 14.53 -1.67
C ARG A 108 10.72 15.27 -3.02
N ASP A 109 11.91 15.63 -3.54
CA ASP A 109 12.00 16.51 -4.74
C ASP A 109 12.70 15.92 -5.99
N LYS A 110 12.82 14.60 -6.13
CA LYS A 110 13.47 14.02 -7.35
C LYS A 110 12.54 13.92 -8.57
N ASN A 111 11.22 13.93 -8.36
CA ASN A 111 10.27 13.62 -9.43
C ASN A 111 9.84 14.84 -10.25
N GLN A 112 10.01 16.07 -9.75
CA GLN A 112 9.75 17.29 -10.52
C GLN A 112 10.96 17.73 -11.38
N THR A 113 12.18 17.58 -10.87
CA THR A 113 13.39 17.90 -11.63
C THR A 113 13.53 16.99 -12.86
N LEU A 114 13.23 15.69 -12.75
CA LEU A 114 13.22 14.75 -13.88
C LEU A 114 12.24 15.13 -15.01
N LYS A 115 11.06 15.70 -14.70
CA LYS A 115 10.07 16.10 -15.72
C LYS A 115 10.53 17.28 -16.59
N LEU A 116 11.27 18.23 -16.00
CA LEU A 116 11.86 19.35 -16.72
C LEU A 116 13.02 18.91 -17.63
N PHE A 117 13.87 17.98 -17.17
CA PHE A 117 14.94 17.42 -17.99
C PHE A 117 14.42 16.57 -19.15
N ALA A 118 13.37 15.76 -18.93
CA ALA A 118 12.78 14.92 -19.97
C ALA A 118 12.26 15.75 -21.15
N THR A 119 11.54 16.85 -20.87
CA THR A 119 11.02 17.75 -21.91
C THR A 119 12.15 18.42 -22.70
N GLY A 120 13.22 18.85 -22.02
CA GLY A 120 14.38 19.46 -22.68
C GLY A 120 15.16 18.50 -23.58
N ILE A 121 15.33 17.25 -23.17
CA ILE A 121 16.01 16.21 -23.98
C ILE A 121 15.21 15.93 -25.25
N ILE A 122 13.88 15.82 -25.15
CA ILE A 122 13.02 15.58 -26.32
C ILE A 122 13.16 16.71 -27.34
N ILE A 123 13.07 17.98 -26.90
CA ILE A 123 13.22 19.14 -27.78
C ILE A 123 14.62 19.15 -28.41
N GLY A 124 15.67 18.86 -27.62
CA GLY A 124 17.04 18.77 -28.11
C GLY A 124 17.23 17.72 -29.20
N ILE A 125 16.64 16.52 -29.03
CA ILE A 125 16.70 15.44 -30.02
C ILE A 125 15.99 15.87 -31.32
N ILE A 126 14.83 16.51 -31.22
CA ILE A 126 14.09 17.00 -32.41
C ILE A 126 14.95 17.99 -33.19
N VAL A 127 15.55 18.98 -32.50
CA VAL A 127 16.42 19.96 -33.13
C VAL A 127 17.66 19.30 -33.77
N LEU A 128 18.26 18.32 -33.09
CA LEU A 128 19.39 17.55 -33.61
C LEU A 128 19.03 16.79 -34.89
N ILE A 129 17.87 16.13 -34.94
CA ILE A 129 17.41 15.39 -36.12
C ILE A 129 17.19 16.35 -37.29
N VAL A 130 16.51 17.48 -37.07
CA VAL A 130 16.30 18.50 -38.11
C VAL A 130 17.65 19.01 -38.62
N PHE A 131 18.59 19.30 -37.72
CA PHE A 131 19.94 19.73 -38.08
C PHE A 131 20.67 18.68 -38.93
N LEU A 132 20.63 17.39 -38.55
CA LEU A 132 21.21 16.30 -39.32
C LEU A 132 20.58 16.20 -40.71
N VAL A 133 19.26 16.26 -40.82
CA VAL A 133 18.56 16.19 -42.11
C VAL A 133 18.94 17.36 -43.02
N VAL A 134 19.08 18.56 -42.49
CA VAL A 134 19.53 19.73 -43.26
C VAL A 134 20.99 19.59 -43.66
N TYR A 135 21.85 19.19 -42.73
CA TYR A 135 23.30 19.07 -42.94
C TYR A 135 23.66 17.96 -43.94
N PHE A 136 22.98 16.81 -43.89
CA PHE A 136 23.21 15.71 -44.82
C PHE A 136 22.62 15.94 -46.22
N ARG A 137 21.73 16.94 -46.36
CA ARG A 137 21.11 17.28 -47.64
C ARG A 137 21.84 18.40 -48.37
N LEU A 138 22.71 19.15 -47.69
CA LEU A 138 23.60 20.16 -48.27
C LEU A 138 24.91 19.52 -48.74
#